data_AF-A0A1G6KGX3-F1
#
_entry.id   AF-A0A1G6KGX3-F1
#
_cell.length_a   1.000
_cell.length_b   1.000
_cell.length_c   1.000
_cell.angle_alpha   90.00
_cell.angle_beta   90.00
_cell.angle_gamma   90.00
#
_symmetry.space_group_name_H-M   'P 1'
#
loop_
_entity.id
_entity.type
_entity.pdbx_description
1 polymer ?
#
loop_
_entity_poly.entity_id
_entity_poly.type
_entity_poly.pdbx_seq_one_letter_code
_entity_poly.pdbx_strand_id
1 'polypeptide(L)'
;MSETARIYGEFATGAAVRPVRADHILGCRIELDAKRRPDQLAVQFRNPDGFHEVRMDFVQALFLLSTLKAIQLDTGTSFPDDPRAIRDNPLC
;
A
#
# COMPACT_ATOMS: atom_id res chain seq x y z
N MET A 1 -20.80 -16.83 -15.19
CA MET A 1 -20.17 -15.51 -15.40
C MET A 1 -18.71 -15.75 -15.64
N SER A 2 -18.17 -15.28 -16.77
CA SER A 2 -16.78 -15.52 -17.19
C SER A 2 -15.81 -14.98 -16.15
N GLU A 3 -14.90 -15.86 -15.75
CA GLU A 3 -13.78 -15.75 -14.81
C GLU A 3 -12.67 -14.81 -15.29
N THR A 4 -13.01 -13.82 -16.13
CA THR A 4 -12.12 -12.77 -16.58
C THR A 4 -11.89 -11.82 -15.41
N ALA A 5 -10.84 -12.13 -14.65
CA ALA A 5 -10.26 -11.32 -13.61
C ALA A 5 -10.27 -9.84 -14.01
N ARG A 6 -10.75 -9.00 -13.09
CA ARG A 6 -10.78 -7.54 -13.18
C ARG A 6 -9.35 -7.00 -13.19
N ILE A 7 -8.65 -7.12 -14.32
CA ILE A 7 -7.36 -6.49 -14.54
C ILE A 7 -7.62 -5.07 -15.04
N TYR A 8 -7.33 -4.08 -14.20
CA TYR A 8 -7.40 -2.66 -14.57
C TYR A 8 -6.07 -2.24 -15.20
N GLY A 9 -6.07 -2.09 -16.53
CA GLY A 9 -4.92 -1.59 -17.29
C GLY A 9 -3.87 -2.65 -17.63
N GLU A 10 -2.72 -2.18 -18.09
CA GLU A 10 -1.58 -3.00 -18.50
C GLU A 10 -0.45 -2.83 -17.48
N PHE A 11 0.03 -3.94 -16.90
CA PHE A 11 1.10 -3.92 -15.91
C PHE A 11 2.42 -4.35 -16.56
N ALA A 12 3.34 -3.41 -16.73
CA ALA A 12 4.74 -3.75 -16.95
C ALA A 12 5.37 -4.10 -15.59
N THR A 13 5.49 -5.39 -15.29
CA THR A 13 6.17 -5.86 -14.07
C THR A 13 7.62 -6.20 -14.39
N GLY A 14 8.54 -5.80 -13.50
CA GLY A 14 9.94 -6.25 -13.54
C GLY A 14 10.08 -7.71 -13.11
N ALA A 15 11.32 -8.18 -12.90
CA ALA A 15 11.56 -9.52 -12.36
C ALA A 15 10.73 -9.73 -11.08
N ALA A 16 9.97 -10.83 -11.03
CA ALA A 16 9.08 -11.14 -9.92
C ALA A 16 9.88 -11.21 -8.62
N VAL A 17 9.72 -10.19 -7.77
CA VAL A 17 10.21 -10.24 -6.40
C VAL A 17 9.32 -11.23 -5.65
N ARG A 18 9.93 -12.16 -4.90
CA ARG A 18 9.18 -13.14 -4.11
C ARG A 18 8.20 -12.39 -3.21
N PRO A 19 6.87 -12.61 -3.31
CA PRO A 19 5.90 -11.84 -2.57
C PRO A 19 6.12 -12.05 -1.08
N VAL A 20 6.34 -10.96 -0.35
CA VAL A 20 6.35 -10.97 1.11
C VAL A 20 4.93 -10.74 1.59
N ARG A 21 4.43 -11.67 2.39
CA ARG A 21 3.10 -11.54 2.99
C ARG A 21 3.15 -10.49 4.09
N ALA A 22 2.27 -9.49 4.00
CA ALA A 22 2.02 -8.52 5.06
C ALA A 22 0.68 -8.87 5.71
N ASP A 23 0.71 -9.34 6.96
CA ASP A 23 -0.52 -9.69 7.69
C ASP A 23 -1.16 -8.45 8.33
N HIS A 24 -0.33 -7.49 8.77
CA HIS A 24 -0.80 -6.21 9.31
C HIS A 24 0.09 -5.05 8.88
N ILE A 25 -0.52 -3.97 8.40
CA ILE A 25 0.18 -2.71 8.19
C ILE A 25 0.19 -1.94 9.50
N LEU A 26 1.38 -1.60 10.00
CA LEU A 26 1.54 -0.93 11.31
C LEU A 26 1.59 0.59 11.16
N GLY A 27 2.11 1.08 10.04
CA GLY A 27 2.19 2.50 9.75
C GLY A 27 3.05 2.82 8.54
N CYS A 28 3.05 4.08 8.15
CA CYS A 28 3.88 4.58 7.06
C CYS A 28 4.45 5.96 7.40
N ARG A 29 5.58 6.30 6.76
CA ARG A 29 6.18 7.64 6.82
C ARG A 29 6.70 8.06 5.46
N ILE A 30 6.55 9.35 5.14
CA ILE A 30 7.18 9.97 3.98
C ILE A 30 8.57 10.43 4.41
N GLU A 31 9.60 9.91 3.74
CA GLU A 31 10.99 10.31 3.90
C GLU A 31 11.29 11.46 2.93
N LEU A 32 12.02 12.47 3.41
CA LEU A 32 12.32 13.69 2.65
C LEU A 32 13.78 13.70 2.19
N ASP A 33 14.03 14.26 1.01
CA ASP A 33 15.38 14.51 0.50
C ASP A 33 16.08 15.67 1.23
N ALA A 34 17.34 15.94 0.86
CA ALA A 34 18.13 17.06 1.39
C ALA A 34 17.51 18.45 1.15
N LYS A 35 16.57 18.57 0.20
CA LYS A 35 15.82 19.80 -0.11
C LYS A 35 14.44 19.83 0.56
N ARG A 36 14.15 18.89 1.48
CA ARG A 36 12.86 18.72 2.18
C ARG A 36 11.69 18.39 1.23
N ARG A 37 11.95 17.73 0.11
CA ARG A 37 10.92 17.24 -0.80
C ARG A 37 10.67 15.76 -0.55
N PRO A 38 9.43 15.26 -0.74
CA PRO A 38 9.16 13.81 -0.66
C PRO A 38 10.06 13.02 -1.60
N ASP A 39 10.69 11.97 -1.07
CA ASP A 39 11.63 11.11 -1.82
C ASP A 39 11.17 9.65 -1.78
N GLN A 40 10.93 9.11 -0.58
CA GLN A 40 10.48 7.73 -0.39
C GLN A 40 9.29 7.62 0.55
N LEU A 41 8.53 6.54 0.40
CA LEU A 41 7.57 6.09 1.40
C LEU A 41 8.14 4.82 2.07
N ALA A 42 8.30 4.87 3.38
CA ALA A 42 8.59 3.69 4.19
C ALA A 42 7.29 3.18 4.82
N VAL A 43 7.02 1.89 4.65
CA VAL A 43 5.86 1.21 5.22
C VAL A 43 6.35 0.11 6.15
N GLN A 44 5.92 0.16 7.40
CA GLN A 44 6.18 -0.88 8.38
C GLN A 44 5.00 -1.84 8.44
N PHE A 45 5.28 -3.13 8.42
CA PHE A 45 4.28 -4.18 8.53
C PHE A 45 4.75 -5.32 9.41
N ARG A 46 3.80 -6.14 9.86
CA ARG A 46 4.05 -7.38 10.61
C ARG A 46 3.62 -8.58 9.78
N ASN A 47 4.39 -9.65 9.88
CA ASN A 47 4.05 -10.99 9.37
C ASN A 47 4.38 -12.02 10.48
N PRO A 48 4.32 -13.35 10.23
CA PRO A 48 4.60 -14.35 11.27
C PRO A 48 6.07 -14.37 11.71
N ASP A 49 6.98 -13.87 10.89
CA ASP A 49 8.43 -13.84 11.13
C ASP A 49 8.86 -12.59 11.91
N GLY A 50 8.00 -11.58 12.02
CA GLY A 50 8.20 -10.41 12.87
C GLY A 50 7.87 -9.08 12.21
N PHE A 51 8.68 -8.07 12.52
CA PHE A 51 8.53 -6.71 12.01
C PHE A 51 9.38 -6.51 10.76
N HIS A 52 8.77 -5.94 9.73
CA HIS A 52 9.40 -5.70 8.44
C HIS A 52 9.12 -4.28 7.96
N GLU A 53 9.99 -3.80 7.09
CA GLU A 53 9.86 -2.49 6.46
C GLU A 53 10.11 -2.63 4.96
N VAL A 54 9.24 -2.01 4.16
CA VAL A 54 9.43 -1.85 2.72
C VAL A 54 9.56 -0.37 2.41
N ARG A 55 10.49 -0.03 1.51
CA ARG A 55 10.66 1.31 0.97
C ARG A 55 10.31 1.33 -0.50
N MET A 56 9.67 2.40 -0.93
CA MET A 56 9.36 2.64 -2.35
C MET A 56 9.55 4.11 -2.68
N ASP A 57 9.86 4.38 -3.94
CA ASP A 57 9.90 5.74 -4.48
C ASP A 57 8.53 6.43 -4.27
N PHE A 58 8.57 7.72 -3.93
CA PHE A 58 7.36 8.46 -3.60
C PHE A 58 6.35 8.55 -4.76
N VAL A 59 6.82 8.70 -6.00
CA VAL A 59 5.94 8.76 -7.18
C VAL A 59 5.28 7.40 -7.42
N GLN A 60 6.04 6.31 -7.26
CA GLN A 60 5.51 4.96 -7.34
C GLN A 60 4.46 4.68 -6.25
N ALA A 61 4.69 5.18 -5.03
CA ALA A 61 3.75 5.07 -3.92
C ALA A 61 2.42 5.77 -4.23
N LEU A 62 2.46 6.98 -4.80
CA LEU A 62 1.26 7.72 -5.20
C LEU A 62 0.48 7.02 -6.31
N PHE A 63 1.19 6.45 -7.29
CA PHE A 63 0.57 5.64 -8.33
C PHE A 63 -0.15 4.42 -7.72
N LEU A 64 0.54 3.66 -6.87
CA LEU A 64 -0.03 2.50 -6.19
C LEU A 64 -1.27 2.88 -5.36
N LEU A 65 -1.20 3.95 -4.57
CA LEU A 65 -2.33 4.45 -3.79
C LEU A 65 -3.53 4.79 -4.68
N SER A 66 -3.28 5.43 -5.82
CA SER A 66 -4.34 5.81 -6.76
C SER A 66 -5.03 4.58 -7.36
N THR A 67 -4.26 3.57 -7.75
CA THR A 67 -4.79 2.29 -8.24
C THR A 67 -5.61 1.56 -7.17
N LEU A 68 -5.07 1.45 -5.94
CA LEU A 68 -5.78 0.80 -4.84
C LEU A 68 -7.08 1.54 -4.49
N LYS A 69 -7.06 2.88 -4.55
CA LYS A 69 -8.26 3.69 -4.30
C LYS A 69 -9.32 3.48 -5.38
N ALA A 70 -8.95 3.41 -6.65
CA ALA A 70 -9.87 3.09 -7.74
C ALA A 70 -10.52 1.71 -7.54
N ILE A 71 -9.71 0.68 -7.21
CA ILE A 71 -10.22 -0.67 -6.90
C ILE A 71 -11.18 -0.64 -5.69
N GLN A 72 -10.86 0.10 -4.64
CA GLN A 72 -11.77 0.27 -3.51
C GLN A 72 -13.10 0.87 -3.96
N LEU A 73 -13.09 1.94 -4.76
CA LEU A 73 -14.30 2.61 -5.22
C LEU A 73 -15.17 1.68 -6.08
N ASP A 74 -14.54 0.89 -6.94
CA ASP A 74 -15.25 -0.01 -7.86
C ASP A 74 -15.78 -1.27 -7.17
N THR A 75 -15.10 -1.75 -6.11
CA THR A 75 -15.47 -2.99 -5.42
C THR A 75 -16.24 -2.75 -4.12
N GLY A 76 -16.17 -1.55 -3.55
CA GLY A 76 -16.65 -1.26 -2.20
C GLY A 76 -15.78 -1.86 -1.09
N THR A 77 -14.68 -2.54 -1.41
CA THR A 77 -13.82 -3.20 -0.42
C THR A 77 -13.10 -2.16 0.44
N SER A 78 -13.22 -2.23 1.76
CA SER A 78 -12.50 -1.34 2.67
C SER A 78 -10.99 -1.60 2.61
N PHE A 79 -10.20 -0.55 2.83
CA PHE A 79 -8.76 -0.72 3.01
C PHE A 79 -8.50 -1.58 4.26
N PRO A 80 -7.63 -2.61 4.18
CA PRO A 80 -7.22 -3.38 5.35
C PRO A 80 -6.48 -2.46 6.32
N ASP A 81 -6.68 -2.69 7.62
CA ASP A 81 -6.05 -1.93 8.70
C ASP A 81 -6.23 -0.38 8.59
N ASP A 82 -7.32 0.10 7.96
CA ASP A 82 -7.60 1.55 7.92
C ASP A 82 -7.86 2.04 9.35
N PRO A 83 -6.98 2.89 9.92
CA PRO A 83 -7.13 3.36 11.29
C PRO A 83 -8.45 4.11 11.50
N ARG A 84 -9.02 4.71 10.44
CA ARG A 84 -10.29 5.47 10.49
C ARG A 84 -11.52 4.58 10.55
N ALA A 85 -11.38 3.30 10.21
CA ALA A 85 -12.47 2.35 10.37
C ALA A 85 -12.74 2.00 11.84
N ILE A 86 -11.77 2.28 12.74
CA ILE A 86 -11.91 2.06 14.17
C ILE A 86 -12.54 3.32 14.78
N ARG A 87 -13.79 3.17 15.23
CA ARG A 87 -14.64 4.26 15.73
C ARG A 87 -14.04 5.05 16.91
N ASP A 88 -13.16 4.40 17.68
CA ASP A 88 -12.52 4.96 18.88
C ASP A 88 -11.01 5.19 18.67
N ASN A 89 -10.54 5.31 17.43
CA ASN A 89 -9.12 5.54 17.18
C ASN A 89 -8.74 6.98 17.54
N PRO A 90 -7.83 7.21 18.50
CA PRO A 90 -7.42 8.56 18.91
C PRO A 90 -6.66 9.35 17.81
N LEU A 91 -6.35 8.70 16.68
CA LEU A 91 -5.64 9.30 15.55
C LEU A 91 -6.57 9.64 14.35
N CYS A 92 -7.89 9.52 14.49
CA CYS A 92 -8.87 9.73 13.41
C CYS A 92 -9.92 10.78 13.75
#